data_AF-A0A834MD58-F1
#
_entry.id   AF-A0A834MD58-F1
#
_cell.length_a   1.000
_cell.length_b   1.000
_cell.length_c   1.000
_cell.angle_alpha   90.00
_cell.angle_beta   90.00
_cell.angle_gamma   90.00
#
_symmetry.space_group_name_H-M   'P 1'
#
loop_
_entity.id
_entity.type
_entity.pdbx_description
1 polymer ?
#
loop_
_entity_poly.entity_id
_entity_poly.type
_entity_poly.pdbx_seq_one_letter_code
_entity_poly.pdbx_strand_id
1 'polypeptide(L)'
;DCNNFDHKCPCPENQSRCNCGINGRCIKNECHSTECTRLELTECRCQADKLNSTCQICCLLNNYCLPAVQASRQVLTDSSSKPIYQRLLRKSDERGAKQGKRETFCQKNEKSCVNLYFFQGKAGGYCLRSGKLGRCNQRLECDIFQNQQSFPLIRSSGVSFMPPG
;
A
#
# COMPACT_ATOMS: atom_id res chain seq x y z
N ASP A 1 9.18 13.60 -6.40
CA ASP A 1 10.31 12.81 -5.89
C ASP A 1 10.00 11.33 -5.75
N CYS A 2 9.83 10.63 -6.88
CA CYS A 2 9.75 9.16 -6.94
C CYS A 2 10.99 8.62 -7.67
N ASN A 3 12.17 9.16 -7.39
CA ASN A 3 13.40 8.78 -8.11
C ASN A 3 14.03 7.48 -7.58
N ASN A 4 13.49 6.89 -6.50
CA ASN A 4 13.97 5.65 -5.88
C ASN A 4 12.82 4.64 -5.73
N PHE A 5 12.24 4.19 -6.85
CA PHE A 5 11.29 3.07 -6.85
C PHE A 5 11.91 1.76 -6.33
N ASP A 6 13.23 1.71 -6.21
CA ASP A 6 13.93 0.43 -6.09
C ASP A 6 13.84 -0.24 -4.72
N HIS A 7 13.56 0.47 -3.61
CA HIS A 7 13.89 -0.13 -2.30
C HIS A 7 12.83 -0.03 -1.19
N LYS A 8 12.26 1.13 -0.89
CA LYS A 8 11.18 1.28 0.10
C LYS A 8 10.69 2.72 0.14
N CYS A 9 9.42 2.92 0.40
CA CYS A 9 8.87 4.21 0.74
C CYS A 9 9.41 4.71 2.09
N PRO A 10 10.03 5.90 2.15
CA PRO A 10 10.54 6.42 3.42
C PRO A 10 9.38 6.74 4.37
N CYS A 11 9.53 6.30 5.62
CA CYS A 11 8.67 6.67 6.75
C CYS A 11 9.56 7.11 7.93
N PRO A 12 10.14 8.32 7.87
CA PRO A 12 10.89 8.90 8.99
C PRO A 12 9.97 9.22 10.18
N GLU A 13 10.53 9.33 11.38
CA GLU A 13 9.82 9.37 12.68
C GLU A 13 8.70 10.42 12.79
N ASN A 14 8.76 11.50 12.01
CA ASN A 14 7.80 12.61 12.06
C ASN A 14 6.85 12.69 10.85
N GLN A 15 6.88 11.71 9.94
CA GLN A 15 6.07 11.71 8.73
C GLN A 15 4.82 10.85 8.92
N SER A 16 3.63 11.44 8.82
CA SER A 16 2.35 10.72 8.97
C SER A 16 1.82 10.12 7.66
N ARG A 17 2.25 10.66 6.51
CA ARG A 17 1.77 10.27 5.18
C ARG A 17 2.93 9.87 4.29
N CYS A 18 2.73 8.83 3.50
CA CYS A 18 3.69 8.38 2.53
C CYS A 18 3.05 8.34 1.13
N ASN A 19 3.79 8.77 0.12
CA ASN A 19 3.33 8.81 -1.28
C ASN A 19 4.49 8.44 -2.21
N CYS A 20 4.45 7.23 -2.76
CA CYS A 20 5.59 6.57 -3.40
C CYS A 20 5.09 5.40 -4.28
N GLY A 21 4.30 5.72 -5.30
CA GLY A 21 3.57 4.72 -6.10
C GLY A 21 2.37 4.09 -5.38
N ILE A 22 2.28 4.26 -4.06
CA ILE A 22 1.11 4.01 -3.23
C ILE A 22 0.84 5.25 -2.39
N ASN A 23 -0.43 5.61 -2.24
CA ASN A 23 -0.87 6.57 -1.24
C ASN A 23 -1.10 5.82 0.07
N GLY A 24 -0.57 6.33 1.17
CA GLY A 24 -0.66 5.65 2.45
C GLY A 24 -0.34 6.51 3.67
N ARG A 25 -0.25 5.85 4.82
CA ARG A 25 0.21 6.42 6.09
C ARG A 25 1.38 5.64 6.65
N CYS A 26 2.30 6.35 7.27
CA CYS A 26 3.37 5.70 8.02
C CYS A 26 2.82 5.21 9.35
N ILE A 27 3.03 3.93 9.63
CA ILE A 27 2.77 3.33 10.94
C ILE A 27 4.11 2.74 11.37
N LYS A 28 4.71 3.33 12.41
CA LYS A 28 6.12 3.11 12.75
C LYS A 28 7.00 3.43 11.52
N ASN A 29 7.92 2.55 11.16
CA ASN A 29 8.89 2.75 10.08
C ASN A 29 8.43 2.14 8.74
N GLU A 30 7.13 1.87 8.57
CA GLU A 30 6.58 1.28 7.34
C GLU A 30 5.39 2.09 6.79
N CYS A 31 5.32 2.18 5.46
CA CYS A 31 4.26 2.89 4.75
C CYS A 31 3.12 1.93 4.44
N HIS A 32 1.95 2.11 5.03
CA HIS A 32 0.78 1.27 4.79
C HIS A 32 -0.23 1.98 3.88
N SER A 33 -0.77 1.26 2.90
CA SER A 33 -1.76 1.70 1.92
C SER A 33 -2.94 2.38 2.58
N THR A 34 -3.47 3.40 1.90
CA THR A 34 -4.72 4.01 2.29
C THR A 34 -5.89 3.02 2.29
N GLU A 35 -5.81 1.93 1.54
CA GLU A 35 -6.84 0.87 1.55
C GLU A 35 -7.08 0.29 2.94
N CYS A 36 -6.00 0.09 3.73
CA CYS A 36 -6.09 -0.40 5.10
C CYS A 36 -6.17 0.74 6.10
N THR A 37 -5.31 1.76 5.95
CA THR A 37 -5.14 2.79 6.98
C THR A 37 -6.35 3.73 7.10
N ARG A 38 -7.19 3.86 6.06
CA ARG A 38 -8.45 4.61 6.14
C ARG A 38 -9.49 3.96 7.07
N LEU A 39 -9.33 2.66 7.33
CA LEU A 39 -10.12 1.85 8.25
C LEU A 39 -9.41 1.62 9.58
N GLU A 40 -8.28 2.30 9.82
CA GLU A 40 -7.45 2.12 11.02
C GLU A 40 -6.84 0.72 11.13
N LEU A 41 -6.67 0.05 9.98
CA LEU A 41 -6.02 -1.24 9.88
C LEU A 41 -4.58 -1.09 9.36
N THR A 42 -3.74 -2.05 9.70
CA THR A 42 -2.40 -2.21 9.11
C THR A 42 -2.46 -3.16 7.93
N GLU A 43 -1.59 -2.93 6.94
CA GLU A 43 -1.38 -3.93 5.89
C GLU A 43 -0.73 -5.21 6.44
N CYS A 44 -0.96 -6.31 5.73
CA CYS A 44 -0.23 -7.55 5.94
C CYS A 44 -0.10 -8.36 4.64
N ARG A 45 0.59 -9.50 4.70
CA ARG A 45 0.76 -10.37 3.53
C ARG A 45 -0.56 -11.08 3.21
N CYS A 46 -1.00 -10.96 1.97
CA CYS A 46 -2.12 -11.75 1.45
C CYS A 46 -1.78 -13.24 1.49
N GLN A 47 -2.76 -14.06 1.89
CA GLN A 47 -2.68 -15.51 1.79
C GLN A 47 -3.22 -15.91 0.40
N ALA A 48 -2.44 -16.69 -0.37
CA ALA A 48 -2.76 -17.04 -1.76
C ALA A 48 -4.16 -17.64 -1.97
N ASP A 49 -4.65 -18.42 -1.01
CA ASP A 49 -5.95 -19.09 -1.01
C ASP A 49 -7.14 -18.11 -0.96
N LYS A 50 -6.91 -16.85 -0.62
CA LYS A 50 -7.96 -15.83 -0.44
C LYS A 50 -8.03 -14.80 -1.57
N LEU A 51 -7.27 -14.98 -2.65
CA LEU A 51 -7.17 -14.02 -3.74
C LEU A 51 -8.01 -14.43 -4.95
N ASN A 52 -8.90 -13.52 -5.38
CA ASN A 52 -9.80 -13.74 -6.52
C ASN A 52 -9.13 -13.33 -7.84
N SER A 53 -8.22 -14.16 -8.35
CA SER A 53 -7.60 -14.03 -9.69
C SER A 53 -6.77 -12.75 -9.93
N THR A 54 -6.60 -11.91 -8.89
CA THR A 54 -5.84 -10.67 -8.92
C THR A 54 -5.04 -10.50 -7.64
N CYS A 55 -3.90 -9.85 -7.77
CA CYS A 55 -3.04 -9.41 -6.70
C CYS A 55 -3.62 -8.15 -6.06
N GLN A 56 -3.72 -8.12 -4.74
CA GLN A 56 -4.47 -7.11 -4.00
C GLN A 56 -3.69 -6.67 -2.77
N ILE A 57 -4.12 -5.57 -2.15
CA ILE A 57 -3.69 -5.20 -0.81
C ILE A 57 -4.50 -6.01 0.21
N CYS A 58 -3.85 -6.51 1.27
CA CYS A 58 -4.51 -7.17 2.38
C CYS A 58 -4.30 -6.40 3.69
N CYS A 59 -5.33 -6.41 4.53
CA CYS A 59 -5.36 -5.74 5.81
C CYS A 59 -5.50 -6.76 6.93
N LEU A 60 -4.86 -6.49 8.06
CA LEU A 60 -5.00 -7.27 9.28
C LEU A 60 -6.29 -6.86 9.99
N LEU A 61 -7.24 -7.78 10.10
CA LEU A 61 -8.50 -7.61 10.83
C LEU A 61 -8.73 -8.83 11.71
N ASN A 62 -8.91 -8.64 13.02
CA ASN A 62 -9.14 -9.71 14.00
C ASN A 62 -8.10 -10.85 13.92
N ASN A 63 -6.82 -10.51 13.78
CA ASN A 63 -5.69 -11.45 13.57
C ASN A 63 -5.70 -12.23 12.24
N TYR A 64 -6.61 -11.91 11.32
CA TYR A 64 -6.64 -12.49 9.98
C TYR A 64 -6.20 -11.49 8.93
N CYS A 65 -5.38 -11.95 7.99
CA CYS A 65 -5.05 -11.19 6.79
C CYS A 65 -6.11 -11.43 5.72
N LEU A 66 -6.87 -10.38 5.42
CA LEU A 66 -7.96 -10.42 4.46
C LEU A 66 -7.71 -9.40 3.34
N PRO A 67 -8.14 -9.69 2.10
CA PRO A 67 -8.21 -8.68 1.04
C PRO A 67 -8.85 -7.39 1.54
N ALA A 68 -8.27 -6.24 1.20
CA ALA A 68 -8.70 -4.95 1.71
C ALA A 68 -10.19 -4.68 1.41
N VAL A 69 -10.70 -5.16 0.27
CA VAL A 69 -12.13 -5.11 -0.08
C VAL A 69 -12.99 -5.87 0.93
N GLN A 70 -12.57 -7.08 1.32
CA GLN A 70 -13.29 -7.91 2.29
C GLN A 70 -13.21 -7.32 3.70
N ALA A 71 -12.03 -6.86 4.12
CA ALA A 71 -11.86 -6.16 5.38
C ALA A 71 -12.73 -4.90 5.43
N SER A 72 -12.76 -4.12 4.36
CA SER A 72 -13.63 -2.94 4.23
C SER A 72 -15.10 -3.30 4.33
N ARG A 73 -15.52 -4.41 3.73
CA ARG A 73 -16.90 -4.89 3.86
C ARG A 73 -17.22 -5.19 5.31
N GLN A 74 -16.41 -6.00 5.98
CA GLN A 74 -16.64 -6.37 7.38
C GLN A 74 -16.67 -5.14 8.30
N VAL A 75 -15.67 -4.25 8.19
CA VAL A 75 -15.64 -3.02 9.00
C VAL A 75 -16.84 -2.14 8.70
N LEU A 76 -17.08 -1.77 7.44
CA LEU A 76 -18.06 -0.74 7.10
C LEU A 76 -19.51 -1.23 7.15
N THR A 77 -19.78 -2.53 7.13
CA THR A 77 -21.14 -3.06 7.35
C THR A 77 -21.51 -3.19 8.81
N ASP A 78 -20.54 -3.17 9.73
CA ASP A 78 -20.80 -3.17 11.16
C ASP A 78 -21.24 -1.77 11.63
N SER A 79 -22.36 -1.71 12.32
CA SER A 79 -22.87 -0.48 12.94
C SER A 79 -21.91 0.14 13.95
N SER A 80 -21.03 -0.66 14.57
CA SER A 80 -20.01 -0.17 15.51
C SER A 80 -18.97 0.74 14.83
N SER A 81 -18.79 0.62 13.50
CA SER A 81 -17.82 1.40 12.73
C SER A 81 -18.33 2.77 12.26
N LYS A 82 -19.46 3.24 12.80
CA LYS A 82 -20.11 4.50 12.37
C LYS A 82 -19.15 5.72 12.31
N PRO A 83 -18.22 5.93 13.27
CA PRO A 83 -17.27 7.04 13.18
C PRO A 83 -16.36 6.95 11.95
N ILE A 84 -15.88 5.75 11.60
CA ILE A 84 -15.05 5.51 10.41
C ILE A 84 -15.88 5.77 9.16
N TYR A 85 -17.10 5.25 9.09
CA TYR A 85 -18.01 5.44 7.97
C TYR A 85 -18.29 6.91 7.67
N GLN A 86 -18.65 7.69 8.71
CA GLN A 86 -18.90 9.13 8.58
C GLN A 86 -17.65 9.92 8.16
N ARG A 87 -16.47 9.54 8.65
CA ARG A 87 -15.20 10.13 8.21
C ARG A 87 -14.95 9.89 6.72
N LEU A 88 -15.27 8.70 6.22
CA LEU A 88 -15.09 8.36 4.81
C LEU A 88 -16.11 9.05 3.91
N LEU A 89 -17.36 9.23 4.34
CA LEU A 89 -18.36 10.01 3.60
C LEU A 89 -17.93 11.46 3.35
N ARG A 90 -17.21 12.06 4.31
CA ARG A 90 -16.71 13.45 4.20
C ARG A 90 -15.47 13.58 3.30
N LYS A 91 -14.81 12.48 2.97
CA LYS A 91 -13.61 12.49 2.12
C LYS A 91 -14.00 12.12 0.69
N SER A 92 -14.08 13.15 -0.15
CA SER A 92 -14.25 13.00 -1.59
C SER A 92 -13.03 12.33 -2.22
N ASP A 93 -13.27 11.15 -2.81
CA ASP A 93 -12.52 10.49 -3.87
C ASP A 93 -10.98 10.67 -3.82
N GLU A 94 -10.33 9.87 -2.98
CA GLU A 94 -8.89 9.66 -3.10
C GLU A 94 -8.64 8.90 -4.42
N ARG A 95 -8.16 9.64 -5.43
CA ARG A 95 -7.70 9.06 -6.71
C ARG A 95 -6.71 7.94 -6.40
N GLY A 96 -7.17 6.70 -6.50
CA GLY A 96 -6.32 5.53 -6.35
C GLY A 96 -5.40 5.37 -7.57
N ALA A 97 -4.38 4.53 -7.41
CA ALA A 97 -3.43 4.19 -8.47
C ALA A 97 -4.16 3.82 -9.78
N LYS A 98 -3.51 3.99 -10.95
CA LYS A 98 -4.11 3.74 -12.28
C LYS A 98 -4.70 2.33 -12.48
N GLN A 99 -4.43 1.38 -11.59
CA GLN A 99 -4.89 0.00 -11.63
C GLN A 99 -5.64 -0.37 -10.36
N GLY A 100 -6.90 -0.78 -10.50
CA GLY A 100 -7.77 -1.04 -9.37
C GLY A 100 -9.25 -0.89 -9.69
N LYS A 101 -10.08 -1.22 -8.70
CA LYS A 101 -11.53 -1.30 -8.80
C LYS A 101 -12.19 -0.43 -7.74
N ARG A 102 -13.28 0.25 -8.11
CA ARG A 102 -14.16 0.92 -7.15
C ARG A 102 -15.16 -0.07 -6.57
N GLU A 103 -15.34 -0.02 -5.26
CA GLU A 103 -16.37 -0.76 -4.54
C GLU A 103 -17.19 0.20 -3.69
N THR A 104 -18.50 -0.05 -3.64
CA THR A 104 -19.46 0.77 -2.91
C THR A 104 -19.92 0.06 -1.65
N PHE A 105 -19.90 0.75 -0.52
CA PHE A 105 -20.32 0.24 0.78
C PHE A 105 -21.44 1.10 1.35
N CYS A 106 -22.57 0.48 1.66
CA CYS A 106 -23.74 1.15 2.21
C CYS A 106 -24.07 0.57 3.60
N GLN A 107 -24.24 1.41 4.60
CA GLN A 107 -24.83 1.01 5.89
C GLN A 107 -26.36 1.11 5.82
N LYS A 108 -27.07 0.15 6.40
CA LYS A 108 -28.55 0.09 6.38
C LYS A 108 -29.23 1.36 6.91
N ASN A 109 -28.60 2.04 7.87
CA ASN A 109 -29.16 3.21 8.55
C ASN A 109 -28.62 4.55 8.00
N GLU A 110 -27.81 4.53 6.94
CA GLU A 110 -27.19 5.72 6.36
C GLU A 110 -27.76 5.97 4.95
N LYS A 111 -28.09 7.24 4.64
CA LYS A 111 -28.65 7.62 3.33
C LYS A 111 -27.62 7.63 2.20
N SER A 112 -26.34 7.61 2.54
CA SER A 112 -25.24 7.76 1.58
C SER A 112 -24.30 6.58 1.68
N CYS A 113 -23.76 6.14 0.54
CA CYS A 113 -22.78 5.07 0.46
C CYS A 113 -21.37 5.63 0.28
N VAL A 114 -20.39 4.93 0.85
CA VAL A 114 -18.98 5.26 0.66
C VAL A 114 -18.47 4.52 -0.57
N ASN A 115 -17.84 5.25 -1.47
CA ASN A 115 -17.16 4.69 -2.64
C ASN A 115 -15.66 4.65 -2.40
N LEU A 116 -15.07 3.47 -2.46
CA LEU A 116 -13.67 3.25 -2.13
C LEU A 116 -12.94 2.59 -3.31
N TYR A 117 -11.75 3.09 -3.62
CA TYR A 117 -10.85 2.47 -4.58
C TYR A 117 -9.95 1.42 -3.92
N PHE A 118 -9.67 0.34 -4.65
CA PHE A 118 -8.79 -0.76 -4.23
C PHE A 118 -7.87 -1.19 -5.37
N PHE A 119 -6.59 -1.42 -5.08
CA PHE A 119 -5.64 -1.93 -6.06
C PHE A 119 -5.99 -3.34 -6.52
N GLN A 120 -5.84 -3.58 -7.82
CA GLN A 120 -5.95 -4.90 -8.44
C GLN A 120 -4.89 -5.05 -9.53
N GLY A 121 -3.88 -5.87 -9.24
CA GLY A 121 -2.80 -6.22 -10.16
C GLY A 121 -3.03 -7.58 -10.82
N LYS A 122 -2.63 -7.72 -12.07
CA LYS A 122 -2.55 -9.03 -12.74
C LYS A 122 -1.20 -9.69 -12.41
N ALA A 123 -1.13 -11.02 -12.54
CA ALA A 123 0.14 -11.74 -12.46
C ALA A 123 1.17 -11.12 -13.43
N GLY A 124 2.41 -10.98 -12.97
CA GLY A 124 3.49 -10.30 -13.69
C GLY A 124 3.46 -8.78 -13.63
N GLY A 125 2.42 -8.15 -13.08
CA GLY A 125 2.36 -6.70 -12.85
C GLY A 125 3.14 -6.26 -11.60
N TYR A 126 3.50 -4.97 -11.54
CA TYR A 126 4.10 -4.38 -10.35
C TYR A 126 3.08 -4.22 -9.22
N CYS A 127 3.55 -4.36 -7.99
CA CYS A 127 2.75 -4.16 -6.78
C CYS A 127 3.59 -3.51 -5.69
N LEU A 128 2.92 -2.95 -4.70
CA LEU A 128 3.53 -2.40 -3.50
C LEU A 128 2.95 -3.11 -2.27
N ARG A 129 3.82 -3.47 -1.32
CA ARG A 129 3.43 -3.94 0.01
C ARG A 129 4.26 -3.23 1.06
N SER A 130 3.59 -2.52 1.93
CA SER A 130 4.16 -1.78 3.06
C SER A 130 5.25 -0.80 2.61
N GLY A 131 4.98 -0.15 1.47
CA GLY A 131 5.88 0.79 0.79
C GLY A 131 7.02 0.13 0.02
N LYS A 132 7.11 -1.20 -0.06
CA LYS A 132 8.17 -1.92 -0.77
C LYS A 132 7.68 -2.37 -2.14
N LEU A 133 8.51 -2.20 -3.17
CA LEU A 133 8.19 -2.61 -4.54
C LEU A 133 8.36 -4.12 -4.70
N GLY A 134 7.44 -4.72 -5.44
CA GLY A 134 7.47 -6.12 -5.80
C GLY A 134 6.75 -6.40 -7.11
N ARG A 135 6.57 -7.68 -7.38
CA ARG A 135 5.84 -8.19 -8.54
C ARG A 135 4.77 -9.17 -8.11
N CYS A 136 3.59 -9.06 -8.69
CA CYS A 136 2.52 -10.02 -8.48
C CYS A 136 2.92 -11.36 -9.10
N ASN A 137 3.08 -12.39 -8.27
CA ASN A 137 3.46 -13.72 -8.73
C ASN A 137 2.25 -14.50 -9.29
N GLN A 138 2.48 -15.76 -9.70
CA GLN A 138 1.41 -16.63 -10.20
C GLN A 138 0.38 -17.02 -9.14
N ARG A 139 0.76 -16.96 -7.85
CA ARG A 139 -0.14 -17.11 -6.70
C ARG A 139 -0.84 -15.81 -6.32
N LEU A 140 -0.66 -14.76 -7.12
CA LEU A 140 -1.22 -13.43 -6.94
C LEU A 140 -0.75 -12.71 -5.67
N GLU A 141 0.31 -13.22 -5.03
CA GLU A 141 0.95 -12.54 -3.93
C GLU A 141 1.91 -11.48 -4.47
N CYS A 142 2.07 -10.39 -3.72
CA CYS A 142 3.11 -9.42 -4.00
C CYS A 142 4.45 -9.93 -3.47
N ASP A 143 5.27 -10.50 -4.35
CA ASP A 143 6.63 -10.90 -4.06
C ASP A 143 7.52 -9.66 -4.09
N ILE A 144 7.91 -9.22 -2.89
CA ILE A 144 8.79 -8.08 -2.71
C ILE A 144 10.18 -8.46 -3.18
N PHE A 145 10.79 -7.61 -4.00
CA PHE A 145 12.14 -7.84 -4.48
C PHE A 145 13.07 -7.96 -3.27
N GLN A 146 13.70 -9.14 -3.12
CA GLN A 146 14.74 -9.32 -2.11
C GLN A 146 16.01 -8.68 -2.64
N ASN A 147 16.65 -7.87 -1.82
CA ASN A 147 17.91 -7.21 -2.16
C ASN A 147 18.94 -8.23 -2.65
N GLN A 148 19.34 -8.15 -3.92
CA GLN A 148 20.68 -8.53 -4.35
C GLN A 148 21.22 -7.40 -5.20
N GLN A 149 22.01 -6.51 -4.58
CA GLN A 149 23.29 -6.07 -5.13
C GLN A 149 24.06 -5.28 -4.07
N SER A 150 25.19 -5.86 -3.67
CA SER A 150 26.35 -5.16 -3.16
C SER A 150 26.77 -4.08 -4.16
N PHE A 151 26.81 -2.83 -3.72
CA PHE A 151 27.51 -1.79 -4.47
C PHE A 151 29.01 -2.16 -4.51
N PRO A 152 29.70 -2.15 -5.67
CA PRO A 152 31.13 -2.02 -5.62
C PRO A 152 31.42 -0.69 -4.94
N LEU A 153 32.18 -0.72 -3.85
CA LEU A 153 32.80 0.47 -3.30
C LEU A 153 33.50 1.15 -4.48
N ILE A 154 32.99 2.31 -4.91
CA ILE A 154 33.75 3.19 -5.78
C ILE A 154 34.99 3.50 -4.96
N ARG A 155 36.10 2.79 -5.21
CA ARG A 155 37.40 3.24 -4.75
C ARG A 155 37.55 4.60 -5.38
N SER A 156 37.50 5.64 -4.55
CA SER A 156 37.89 6.97 -4.94
C SER A 156 39.32 6.87 -5.44
N SER A 157 39.50 6.70 -6.74
CA SER A 157 40.79 6.91 -7.39
C SER A 157 41.07 8.39 -7.20
N GLY A 158 41.92 8.70 -6.23
CA GLY A 158 42.38 10.05 -5.96
C GLY A 158 42.92 10.64 -7.26
N VAL A 159 42.18 11.60 -7.81
CA VAL A 159 42.69 12.44 -8.89
C VAL A 159 43.65 13.42 -8.21
N SER A 160 44.94 13.10 -8.23
CA SER A 160 46.00 14.07 -7.94
C SER A 160 46.00 15.12 -9.05
N PHE A 161 45.39 16.27 -8.80
CA PHE A 161 45.58 17.46 -9.62
C PHE A 161 46.93 18.08 -9.25
N MET A 162 47.95 17.92 -10.11
CA MET A 162 49.14 18.79 -10.10
C MET A 162 48.81 20.05 -10.91
N PRO A 163 49.10 21.27 -10.41
CA PRO A 163 49.04 22.46 -11.24
C PRO A 163 50.29 22.54 -12.13
N PRO A 164 50.20 23.06 -13.37
CA PRO A 164 51.38 23.41 -14.15
C PRO A 164 52.03 24.68 -13.56
N GLY A 165 53.34 24.62 -13.37
CA GLY A 165 54.22 25.78 -13.15
C GLY A 165 54.95 26.15 -14.43
#